data_AF-A0A969QWN2-F1
#
_entry.id   AF-A0A969QWN2-F1
#
_cell.length_a   1.000
_cell.length_b   1.000
_cell.length_c   1.000
_cell.angle_alpha   90.00
_cell.angle_beta   90.00
_cell.angle_gamma   90.00
#
_symmetry.space_group_name_H-M   'P 1'
#
loop_
_entity.id
_entity.type
_entity.pdbx_description
1 polymer ?
#
loop_
_entity_poly.entity_id
_entity_poly.type
_entity_poly.pdbx_seq_one_letter_code
_entity_poly.pdbx_strand_id
1 'polypeptide(L)' 'MSFVGLHIHSDYSLLDGASQIPQLIDRCLELDMPAIA' A
#
# COMPACT_ATOMS: atom_id res chain seq x y z
N MET A 1 -15.11 0.38 -10.63
CA MET A 1 -14.44 -0.94 -10.60
C MET A 1 -13.49 -0.88 -9.41
N SER A 2 -13.61 -1.79 -8.44
CA SER A 2 -12.74 -1.77 -7.24
C SER A 2 -11.41 -2.46 -7.55
N PHE A 3 -10.31 -1.92 -7.02
CA PHE A 3 -8.96 -2.47 -7.16
C PHE A 3 -8.34 -2.66 -5.77
N VAL A 4 -7.56 -3.72 -5.61
CA VAL A 4 -6.79 -4.02 -4.39
C VAL A 4 -5.41 -4.51 -4.81
N GLY A 5 -4.37 -3.87 -4.27
CA GLY A 5 -2.98 -4.33 -4.42
C GLY A 5 -2.71 -5.45 -3.43
N LEU A 6 -2.51 -6.67 -3.93
CA LEU A 6 -2.20 -7.85 -3.10
C LEU A 6 -0.72 -8.22 -3.09
N HIS A 7 0.10 -7.45 -3.81
CA HIS A 7 1.54 -7.65 -3.87
C HIS A 7 2.21 -6.29 -4.03
N ILE A 8 2.70 -5.75 -2.93
CA ILE A 8 3.44 -4.50 -2.87
C ILE A 8 4.58 -4.61 -1.86
N HIS A 9 5.53 -3.69 -1.94
CA HIS A 9 6.69 -3.61 -1.07
C HIS A 9 6.52 -2.43 -0.11
N SER A 10 6.51 -2.72 1.19
CA SER A 10 6.60 -1.68 2.23
C SER A 10 8.06 -1.29 2.47
N ASP A 11 8.29 -0.29 3.31
CA ASP A 11 9.61 0.12 3.80
C ASP A 11 10.37 -1.00 4.56
N TYR A 12 9.70 -2.10 4.94
CA TYR A 12 10.34 -3.30 5.46
C TYR A 12 11.03 -4.15 4.37
N SER A 13 10.73 -3.94 3.09
CA SER A 13 11.48 -4.54 1.98
C SER A 13 12.81 -3.79 1.80
N LEU A 14 13.79 -4.06 2.66
CA LEU A 14 14.98 -3.21 2.86
C LEU A 14 15.79 -2.83 1.59
N LEU A 15 15.69 -3.60 0.52
CA LEU A 15 16.45 -3.36 -0.71
C LEU A 15 15.69 -2.51 -1.74
N ASP A 16 14.35 -2.58 -1.76
CA ASP A 16 13.52 -2.00 -2.83
C ASP A 16 12.20 -1.36 -2.34
N GLY A 17 11.96 -1.39 -1.03
CA GLY A 17 10.80 -0.84 -0.36
C GLY A 17 10.90 0.66 -0.14
N ALA A 18 10.06 1.42 -0.84
CA ALA A 18 9.96 2.88 -0.69
C ALA A 18 8.64 3.33 -0.03
N SER A 19 7.70 2.40 0.20
CA SER A 19 6.36 2.72 0.67
C SER A 19 6.28 2.64 2.19
N GLN A 20 6.35 3.78 2.88
CA GLN A 20 6.12 3.82 4.33
C GLN A 20 4.66 3.49 4.65
N ILE A 21 4.44 2.58 5.62
CA ILE A 21 3.12 2.05 5.92
C ILE A 21 2.07 3.15 6.23
N PRO A 22 2.33 4.18 7.07
CA PRO A 22 1.32 5.19 7.37
C PRO A 22 0.78 5.91 6.12
N GLN A 23 1.67 6.39 5.25
CA GLN A 23 1.32 7.11 4.03
C GLN A 23 0.66 6.21 2.98
N LEU A 24 1.07 4.93 2.92
CA LEU A 24 0.46 3.93 2.07
C LEU A 24 -1.01 3.67 2.48
N ILE A 25 -1.29 3.57 3.78
CA ILE A 25 -2.65 3.39 4.30
C ILE A 25 -3.51 4.62 4.02
N ASP A 26 -3.01 5.83 4.27
CA ASP A 26 -3.73 7.07 3.98
C ASP A 26 -4.13 7.12 2.50
N ARG A 27 -3.21 6.75 1.60
CA ARG A 27 -3.46 6.72 0.16
C ARG A 27 -4.53 5.68 -0.24
N CYS A 28 -4.56 4.53 0.41
CA CYS A 28 -5.60 3.52 0.17
C CYS A 28 -6.98 4.01 0.57
N LEU A 29 -7.08 4.71 1.70
CA LEU A 29 -8.34 5.31 2.17
C LEU A 29 -8.84 6.38 1.20
N GLU A 30 -7.95 7.26 0.72
CA GLU A 30 -8.30 8.28 -0.29
C GLU A 30 -8.81 7.70 -1.61
N LEU A 31 -8.39 6.48 -1.94
CA LEU A 31 -8.73 5.79 -3.18
C LEU A 31 -9.91 4.82 -3.03
N ASP A 32 -10.58 4.80 -1.87
CA ASP A 32 -11.63 3.84 -1.53
C ASP A 32 -11.19 2.37 -1.74
N MET A 33 -9.91 2.07 -1.48
CA MET A 33 -9.37 0.72 -1.55
C MET A 33 -9.70 -0.04 -0.25
N PRO A 34 -10.54 -1.08 -0.28
CA PRO A 34 -11.03 -1.73 0.94
C PRO A 34 -10.00 -2.66 1.61
N ALA A 35 -8.90 -2.97 0.92
CA ALA A 35 -7.83 -3.86 1.40
C ALA A 35 -6.51 -3.58 0.67
N ILE A 36 -5.43 -4.12 1.24
CA ILE A 36 -4.05 -4.06 0.74
C ILE A 36 -3.23 -5.18 1.40
N ALA A 37 -2.21 -5.73 0.72
CA ALA A 37 -1.30 -6.72 1.28
C ALA A 37 0.16 -6.40 0.97
#